data_AF-A0A559RYY1-F1
#
_entry.id   AF-A0A559RYY1-F1
#
_cell.length_a   1.000
_cell.length_b   1.000
_cell.length_c   1.000
_cell.angle_alpha   90.00
_cell.angle_beta   90.00
_cell.angle_gamma   90.00
#
_symmetry.space_group_name_H-M   'P 1'
#
loop_
_entity.id
_entity.type
_entity.pdbx_description
1 polymer ?
#
loop_
_entity_poly.entity_id
_entity_poly.type
_entity_poly.pdbx_seq_one_letter_code
_entity_poly.pdbx_strand_id
1 'polypeptide(L)'
;MILILGCSNPKNSSEFIEKASGRYLFNANETMEIYFKEQILFVKWRGNENLEPLKVNDSTFYLKELNEKLVFVSNPSTHIKLAPKREHKEVVYKFRKLTDGEKTPKEHLIDKNFDLALESYLNIQKKDSLNKSIQWNTINNLAHRYFKTENKETALSLFEINIKLYPKKPAVYRNYGYALMEIKDTINAIKNYKKALSIYPDDQRAIKFLNKHKTK
;
A
#
# COMPACT_ATOMS: atom_id res chain seq x y z
N MET A 1 -47.02 -10.53 -18.50
CA MET A 1 -45.64 -10.06 -18.28
C MET A 1 -44.90 -11.16 -17.52
N ILE A 2 -44.13 -11.98 -18.23
CA ILE A 2 -43.40 -13.11 -17.65
C ILE A 2 -42.05 -12.56 -17.16
N LEU A 3 -41.89 -12.42 -15.84
CA LEU A 3 -40.58 -12.14 -15.24
C LEU A 3 -39.75 -13.42 -15.29
N ILE A 4 -38.80 -13.47 -16.21
CA ILE A 4 -37.77 -14.52 -16.23
C ILE A 4 -36.79 -14.19 -15.10
N LEU A 5 -36.96 -14.84 -13.94
CA LEU A 5 -35.96 -14.87 -12.89
C LEU A 5 -34.76 -15.68 -13.42
N GLY A 6 -33.82 -15.01 -14.05
CA GLY A 6 -32.54 -15.59 -14.42
C GLY A 6 -31.74 -15.89 -13.15
N CYS A 7 -31.85 -17.11 -12.61
CA CYS A 7 -30.89 -17.61 -11.64
C CYS A 7 -29.52 -17.72 -12.32
N SER A 8 -28.68 -16.70 -12.16
CA SER A 8 -27.28 -16.77 -12.60
C SER A 8 -26.59 -17.87 -11.80
N ASN A 9 -26.18 -18.96 -12.46
CA ASN A 9 -25.39 -20.01 -11.83
C ASN A 9 -24.08 -19.43 -11.27
N PRO A 10 -23.86 -19.44 -9.94
CA PRO A 10 -22.69 -18.81 -9.34
C PRO A 10 -21.40 -19.61 -9.54
N LYS A 11 -21.49 -20.87 -9.99
CA LYS A 11 -20.35 -21.77 -10.17
C LYS A 11 -19.49 -21.39 -11.38
N ASN A 12 -18.21 -21.69 -11.31
CA ASN A 12 -17.19 -21.34 -12.31
C ASN A 12 -16.47 -22.58 -12.82
N SER A 13 -16.02 -22.54 -14.08
CA SER A 13 -15.26 -23.64 -14.67
C SER A 13 -13.90 -23.81 -13.97
N SER A 14 -13.37 -25.04 -13.97
CA SER A 14 -12.05 -25.34 -13.41
C SER A 14 -10.94 -24.50 -14.05
N GLU A 15 -11.01 -24.26 -15.36
CA GLU A 15 -10.04 -23.43 -16.09
C GLU A 15 -10.04 -21.98 -15.58
N PHE A 16 -11.22 -21.40 -15.35
CA PHE A 16 -11.31 -20.05 -14.80
C PHE A 16 -10.78 -20.01 -13.37
N ILE A 17 -11.14 -21.00 -12.55
CA ILE A 17 -10.69 -21.11 -11.16
C ILE A 17 -9.16 -21.12 -11.09
N GLU A 18 -8.51 -21.97 -11.87
CA GLU A 18 -7.05 -22.08 -11.93
C GLU A 18 -6.40 -20.75 -12.32
N LYS A 19 -6.90 -20.11 -13.39
CA LYS A 19 -6.35 -18.84 -13.88
C LYS A 19 -6.59 -17.69 -12.91
N ALA A 20 -7.79 -17.59 -12.34
CA ALA A 20 -8.23 -16.46 -11.54
C ALA A 20 -7.79 -16.53 -10.08
N SER A 21 -7.59 -17.72 -9.50
CA SER A 21 -7.18 -17.87 -8.10
C SER A 21 -5.83 -17.22 -7.83
N GLY A 22 -5.70 -16.52 -6.70
CA GLY A 22 -4.45 -15.92 -6.26
C GLY A 22 -4.60 -14.49 -5.78
N ARG A 23 -3.46 -13.85 -5.52
CA ARG A 23 -3.40 -12.50 -4.96
C ARG A 23 -3.26 -11.46 -6.06
N TYR A 24 -3.95 -10.33 -5.91
CA TYR A 24 -3.94 -9.21 -6.84
C TYR A 24 -3.57 -7.92 -6.12
N LEU A 25 -2.70 -7.12 -6.72
CA LEU A 25 -2.24 -5.86 -6.14
C LEU A 25 -3.32 -4.80 -6.32
N PHE A 26 -4.15 -4.59 -5.30
CA PHE A 26 -5.23 -3.61 -5.33
C PHE A 26 -4.68 -2.18 -5.33
N ASN A 27 -3.67 -1.95 -4.50
CA ASN A 27 -2.80 -0.78 -4.57
C ASN A 27 -1.41 -1.15 -4.03
N ALA A 28 -0.49 -0.19 -4.01
CA ALA A 28 0.90 -0.42 -3.62
C ALA A 28 1.11 -1.14 -2.27
N ASN A 29 0.14 -1.10 -1.34
CA ASN A 29 0.26 -1.67 0.01
C ASN A 29 -0.89 -2.61 0.40
N GLU A 30 -1.81 -2.91 -0.53
CA GLU A 30 -2.98 -3.73 -0.27
C GLU A 30 -3.16 -4.77 -1.37
N THR A 31 -3.50 -6.00 -0.97
CA THR A 31 -3.87 -7.07 -1.89
C THR A 31 -5.32 -7.48 -1.71
N MET A 32 -5.92 -7.96 -2.80
CA MET A 32 -7.14 -8.76 -2.80
C MET A 32 -6.75 -10.21 -3.10
N GLU A 33 -7.23 -11.16 -2.31
CA GLU A 33 -7.03 -12.59 -2.60
C GLU A 33 -8.31 -13.17 -3.17
N ILE A 34 -8.21 -13.77 -4.35
CA ILE A 34 -9.30 -14.47 -5.01
C ILE A 34 -9.11 -15.96 -4.75
N TYR A 35 -10.14 -16.59 -4.18
CA TYR A 35 -10.16 -18.03 -3.92
C TYR A 35 -11.55 -18.58 -4.21
N PHE A 36 -11.70 -19.91 -4.21
CA PHE A 36 -12.96 -20.55 -4.54
C PHE A 36 -13.31 -21.64 -3.52
N LYS A 37 -14.60 -21.74 -3.19
CA LYS A 37 -15.18 -22.85 -2.43
C LYS A 37 -16.35 -23.41 -3.23
N GLU A 38 -16.36 -24.71 -3.49
CA GLU A 38 -17.43 -25.36 -4.28
C GLU A 38 -17.68 -24.69 -5.64
N GLN A 39 -16.61 -24.24 -6.31
CA GLN A 39 -16.62 -23.48 -7.57
C GLN A 39 -17.20 -22.05 -7.50
N ILE A 40 -17.56 -21.56 -6.31
CA ILE A 40 -18.03 -20.18 -6.08
C ILE A 40 -16.84 -19.29 -5.72
N LEU A 41 -16.78 -18.10 -6.30
CA LEU A 41 -15.70 -17.13 -6.10
C LEU A 41 -15.87 -16.38 -4.78
N PHE A 42 -14.80 -16.29 -4.01
CA PHE A 42 -14.70 -15.48 -2.81
C PHE A 42 -13.49 -14.54 -2.88
N VAL A 43 -13.58 -13.45 -2.14
CA VAL A 43 -12.54 -12.43 -2.04
C VAL A 43 -12.16 -12.20 -0.58
N LYS A 44 -10.87 -12.32 -0.26
CA LYS A 44 -10.32 -11.75 0.98
C LYS A 44 -9.86 -10.33 0.71
N TRP A 45 -10.42 -9.37 1.43
CA TRP A 45 -10.05 -7.98 1.31
C TRP A 45 -10.36 -7.19 2.58
N ARG A 46 -9.39 -6.39 3.04
CA ARG A 46 -9.51 -5.48 4.20
C ARG A 46 -10.06 -6.15 5.47
N GLY A 47 -9.55 -7.34 5.78
CA GLY A 47 -9.92 -8.09 6.99
C GLY A 47 -11.22 -8.88 6.88
N ASN A 48 -11.99 -8.72 5.79
CA ASN A 48 -13.05 -9.66 5.48
C ASN A 48 -12.47 -10.81 4.66
N GLU A 49 -12.67 -12.03 5.12
CA GLU A 49 -12.13 -13.23 4.49
C GLU A 49 -13.12 -13.94 3.57
N ASN A 50 -14.40 -13.57 3.56
CA ASN A 50 -15.46 -14.34 2.89
C ASN A 50 -16.40 -13.45 2.06
N LEU A 51 -15.87 -12.43 1.39
CA LEU A 51 -16.70 -11.61 0.50
C LEU A 51 -17.11 -12.47 -0.70
N GLU A 52 -18.41 -12.54 -0.99
CA GLU A 52 -18.96 -13.27 -2.13
C GLU A 52 -19.49 -12.28 -3.18
N PRO A 53 -18.74 -11.99 -4.24
CA PRO A 53 -19.21 -11.16 -5.33
C PRO A 53 -20.34 -11.81 -6.12
N LEU A 54 -21.30 -10.98 -6.58
CA LEU A 54 -22.34 -11.46 -7.48
C LEU A 54 -21.75 -11.73 -8.87
N LYS A 55 -21.88 -12.96 -9.36
CA LYS A 55 -21.47 -13.32 -10.72
C LYS A 55 -22.36 -12.63 -11.75
N VAL A 56 -21.76 -11.80 -12.61
CA VAL A 56 -22.45 -11.12 -13.73
C VAL A 56 -22.34 -11.94 -15.01
N ASN A 57 -21.15 -12.50 -15.25
CA ASN A 57 -20.86 -13.48 -16.30
C ASN A 57 -19.56 -14.23 -15.93
N ASP A 58 -19.07 -15.12 -16.79
CA ASP A 58 -17.90 -15.98 -16.50
C ASP A 58 -16.58 -15.24 -16.22
N SER A 59 -16.48 -13.96 -16.58
CA SER A 59 -15.28 -13.15 -16.32
C SER A 59 -15.55 -11.92 -15.45
N THR A 60 -16.80 -11.65 -15.08
CA THR A 60 -17.19 -10.40 -14.44
C THR A 60 -18.00 -10.64 -13.17
N PHE A 61 -17.57 -10.03 -12.08
CA PHE A 61 -18.14 -10.19 -10.75
C PHE A 61 -18.36 -8.84 -10.10
N TYR A 62 -19.54 -8.59 -9.53
CA TYR A 62 -19.84 -7.37 -8.80
C TYR A 62 -19.50 -7.54 -7.31
N LEU A 63 -18.54 -6.76 -6.82
CA LEU A 63 -18.16 -6.70 -5.41
C LEU A 63 -18.83 -5.49 -4.75
N LYS A 64 -19.79 -5.75 -3.85
CA LYS A 64 -20.62 -4.73 -3.21
C LYS A 64 -19.80 -3.74 -2.37
N GLU A 65 -18.80 -4.24 -1.66
CA GLU A 65 -17.95 -3.49 -0.74
C GLU A 65 -17.08 -2.45 -1.46
N LEU A 66 -16.73 -2.75 -2.71
CA LEU A 66 -16.04 -1.81 -3.58
C LEU A 66 -17.04 -0.97 -4.39
N ASN A 67 -18.31 -1.39 -4.46
CA ASN A 67 -19.31 -0.93 -5.42
C ASN A 67 -18.70 -0.94 -6.83
N GLU A 68 -18.11 -2.06 -7.24
CA GLU A 68 -17.45 -2.17 -8.54
C GLU A 68 -17.64 -3.55 -9.17
N LYS A 69 -17.50 -3.60 -10.49
CA LYS A 69 -17.41 -4.87 -11.22
C LYS A 69 -15.95 -5.19 -11.49
N LEU A 70 -15.48 -6.30 -10.95
CA LEU A 70 -14.19 -6.90 -11.21
C LEU A 70 -14.28 -7.69 -12.51
N VAL A 71 -13.49 -7.30 -13.52
CA VAL A 71 -13.38 -8.00 -14.80
C VAL A 71 -12.03 -8.70 -14.86
N PHE A 72 -12.07 -10.03 -14.88
CA PHE A 72 -10.89 -10.88 -14.99
C PHE A 72 -10.46 -10.99 -16.44
N VAL A 73 -9.18 -10.73 -16.69
CA VAL A 73 -8.58 -10.75 -18.04
C VAL A 73 -7.38 -11.68 -17.98
N SER A 74 -7.39 -12.77 -18.75
CA SER A 74 -6.32 -13.78 -18.73
C SER A 74 -5.22 -13.54 -19.77
N ASN A 75 -5.51 -12.80 -20.86
CA ASN A 75 -4.56 -12.56 -21.96
C ASN A 75 -4.22 -11.07 -22.10
N PRO A 76 -2.94 -10.70 -22.36
CA PRO A 76 -1.76 -11.57 -22.45
C PRO A 76 -1.24 -12.06 -21.09
N SER A 77 -1.75 -11.49 -19.99
CA SER A 77 -1.37 -11.87 -18.63
C SER A 77 -2.55 -11.70 -17.69
N THR A 78 -2.72 -12.61 -16.73
CA THR A 78 -3.82 -12.54 -15.76
C THR A 78 -3.79 -11.29 -14.91
N HIS A 79 -4.87 -10.51 -14.96
CA HIS A 79 -5.10 -9.34 -14.12
C HIS A 79 -6.61 -9.11 -13.94
N ILE A 80 -6.95 -8.27 -12.97
CA ILE A 80 -8.30 -7.74 -12.80
C ILE A 80 -8.31 -6.30 -13.28
N LYS A 81 -9.36 -5.88 -13.98
CA LYS A 81 -9.68 -4.47 -14.20
C LYS A 81 -11.03 -4.13 -13.61
N LEU A 82 -11.24 -2.87 -13.26
CA LEU A 82 -12.58 -2.38 -12.96
C LEU A 82 -13.35 -2.17 -14.27
N ALA A 83 -14.62 -2.57 -14.31
CA ALA A 83 -15.48 -2.22 -15.43
C ALA A 83 -15.64 -0.69 -15.52
N PRO A 84 -15.66 -0.09 -16.72
CA PRO A 84 -15.76 1.36 -16.85
C PRO A 84 -17.01 1.93 -16.19
N LYS A 85 -16.84 3.05 -15.47
CA LYS A 85 -17.92 3.86 -14.91
C LYS A 85 -17.69 5.35 -15.14
N ARG A 86 -18.77 6.14 -15.11
CA ARG A 86 -18.70 7.60 -15.28
C ARG A 86 -17.82 8.24 -14.20
N GLU A 87 -17.90 7.73 -12.98
CA GLU A 87 -17.16 8.20 -11.81
C GLU A 87 -15.64 8.00 -11.94
N HIS A 88 -15.19 7.05 -12.78
CA HIS A 88 -13.77 6.80 -13.00
C HIS A 88 -13.09 7.88 -13.83
N LYS A 89 -13.85 8.76 -14.51
CA LYS A 89 -13.29 9.82 -15.39
C LYS A 89 -12.22 9.27 -16.34
N GLU A 90 -12.56 8.17 -17.02
CA GLU A 90 -11.70 7.47 -17.99
C GLU A 90 -10.46 6.77 -17.42
N VAL A 91 -10.25 6.81 -16.10
CA VAL A 91 -9.17 6.07 -15.45
C VAL A 91 -9.43 4.57 -15.52
N VAL A 92 -8.47 3.81 -16.08
CA VAL A 92 -8.52 2.34 -16.11
C VAL A 92 -7.73 1.78 -14.93
N TYR A 93 -8.46 1.28 -13.93
CA TYR A 93 -7.87 0.59 -12.80
C TYR A 93 -7.52 -0.85 -13.18
N LYS A 94 -6.25 -1.23 -12.98
CA LYS A 94 -5.74 -2.59 -13.22
C LYS A 94 -5.03 -3.10 -11.97
N PHE A 95 -5.39 -4.30 -11.55
CA PHE A 95 -4.78 -5.02 -10.44
C PHE A 95 -4.04 -6.22 -11.02
N ARG A 96 -2.71 -6.15 -11.07
CA ARG A 96 -1.90 -7.27 -11.54
C ARG A 96 -2.00 -8.44 -10.56
N LYS A 97 -1.97 -9.66 -11.07
CA LYS A 97 -1.75 -10.84 -10.23
C LYS A 97 -0.32 -10.80 -9.69
N LEU A 98 -0.15 -11.14 -8.42
CA LEU A 98 1.16 -11.31 -7.79
C LEU A 98 1.72 -12.68 -8.17
N THR A 99 3.03 -12.78 -8.29
CA THR A 99 3.68 -14.10 -8.38
C THR A 99 3.66 -14.78 -7.01
N ASP A 100 3.80 -16.10 -7.01
CA ASP A 100 3.82 -16.86 -5.77
C ASP A 100 4.95 -16.37 -4.84
N GLY A 101 4.60 -16.17 -3.56
CA GLY A 101 5.52 -15.65 -2.55
C GLY A 101 5.82 -14.15 -2.65
N GLU A 102 5.34 -13.43 -3.66
CA GLU A 102 5.53 -11.98 -3.77
C GLU A 102 4.84 -11.25 -2.61
N LYS A 103 5.56 -10.33 -1.98
CA LYS A 103 5.10 -9.54 -0.84
C LYS A 103 5.04 -8.06 -1.19
N THR A 104 4.05 -7.39 -0.62
CA THR A 104 3.94 -5.93 -0.66
C THR A 104 4.95 -5.29 0.32
N PRO A 105 5.25 -3.98 0.18
CA PRO A 105 6.06 -3.26 1.16
C PRO A 105 5.50 -3.39 2.58
N LYS A 106 4.16 -3.37 2.73
CA LYS A 106 3.49 -3.54 4.03
C LYS A 106 3.77 -4.92 4.64
N GLU A 107 3.74 -5.98 3.85
CA GLU A 107 4.02 -7.33 4.35
C GLU A 107 5.48 -7.48 4.76
N HIS A 108 6.42 -6.93 3.98
CA HIS A 108 7.81 -6.89 4.39
C HIS A 108 8.01 -6.14 5.72
N LEU A 109 7.29 -5.04 5.95
CA LEU A 109 7.33 -4.33 7.24
C LEU A 109 6.76 -5.19 8.38
N ILE A 110 5.65 -5.90 8.17
CA ILE A 110 5.05 -6.80 9.18
C ILE A 110 6.03 -7.92 9.54
N ASP A 111 6.70 -8.48 8.54
CA ASP A 111 7.70 -9.54 8.71
C ASP A 111 9.05 -9.02 9.21
N LYS A 112 9.19 -7.71 9.45
CA LYS A 112 10.44 -7.01 9.83
C LYS A 112 11.58 -7.17 8.82
N ASN A 113 11.26 -7.48 7.57
CA ASN A 113 12.19 -7.52 6.46
C ASN A 113 12.42 -6.11 5.90
N PHE A 114 13.05 -5.24 6.69
CA PHE A 114 13.13 -3.80 6.40
C PHE A 114 13.91 -3.46 5.12
N ASP A 115 14.95 -4.23 4.79
CA ASP A 115 15.71 -4.04 3.55
C ASP A 115 14.84 -4.33 2.32
N LEU A 116 14.07 -5.43 2.35
CA LEU A 116 13.13 -5.78 1.29
C LEU A 116 11.96 -4.78 1.22
N ALA A 117 11.51 -4.25 2.36
CA ALA A 117 10.52 -3.18 2.38
C ALA A 117 11.06 -1.93 1.66
N LEU A 118 12.28 -1.49 1.99
CA LEU A 118 12.95 -0.37 1.34
C LEU A 118 13.08 -0.58 -0.16
N GLU A 119 13.57 -1.75 -0.59
CA GLU A 119 13.68 -2.10 -2.01
C GLU A 119 12.32 -2.02 -2.71
N SER A 120 11.26 -2.54 -2.08
CA SER A 120 9.90 -2.50 -2.61
C SER A 120 9.40 -1.06 -2.78
N TYR A 121 9.65 -0.18 -1.81
CA TYR A 121 9.30 1.25 -1.90
C TYR A 121 10.08 1.96 -3.01
N LEU A 122 11.38 1.68 -3.15
CA LEU A 122 12.21 2.23 -4.22
C LEU A 122 11.74 1.76 -5.61
N ASN A 123 11.35 0.49 -5.72
CA ASN A 123 10.79 -0.07 -6.95
C ASN A 123 9.46 0.59 -7.33
N ILE A 124 8.61 0.91 -6.37
CA ILE A 124 7.40 1.72 -6.62
C ILE A 124 7.79 3.10 -7.13
N GLN A 125 8.75 3.78 -6.49
CA GLN A 125 9.20 5.11 -6.90
C GLN A 125 9.77 5.13 -8.33
N LYS A 126 10.54 4.10 -8.68
CA LYS A 126 11.12 3.93 -10.02
C LYS A 126 10.04 3.76 -11.10
N LYS A 127 8.96 3.04 -10.80
CA LYS A 127 7.85 2.78 -11.73
C LYS A 127 6.87 3.95 -11.82
N ASP A 128 6.55 4.56 -10.68
CA ASP A 128 5.60 5.65 -10.53
C ASP A 128 6.02 6.55 -9.37
N SER A 129 6.82 7.57 -9.69
CA SER A 129 7.33 8.53 -8.69
C SER A 129 6.24 9.40 -8.05
N LEU A 130 5.05 9.47 -8.66
CA LEU A 130 3.90 10.23 -8.17
C LEU A 130 2.93 9.38 -7.36
N ASN A 131 3.25 8.10 -7.14
CA ASN A 131 2.38 7.19 -6.42
C ASN A 131 2.07 7.70 -5.01
N LYS A 132 0.79 7.83 -4.70
CA LYS A 132 0.31 8.42 -3.44
C LYS A 132 0.76 7.62 -2.20
N SER A 133 0.98 6.31 -2.34
CA SER A 133 1.40 5.45 -1.23
C SER A 133 2.81 5.74 -0.73
N ILE A 134 3.66 6.29 -1.61
CA ILE A 134 5.07 6.57 -1.31
C ILE A 134 5.33 8.06 -1.11
N GLN A 135 4.29 8.90 -1.05
CA GLN A 135 4.47 10.32 -0.75
C GLN A 135 5.08 10.47 0.64
N TRP A 136 5.98 11.45 0.78
CA TRP A 136 6.73 11.63 2.03
C TRP A 136 5.82 11.78 3.25
N ASN A 137 4.69 12.48 3.12
CA ASN A 137 3.71 12.69 4.18
C ASN A 137 2.89 11.42 4.45
N THR A 138 2.57 10.61 3.43
CA THR A 138 1.90 9.32 3.59
C THR A 138 2.76 8.36 4.41
N ILE A 139 4.03 8.18 4.03
CA ILE A 139 4.98 7.32 4.76
C ILE A 139 5.21 7.87 6.17
N ASN A 140 5.34 9.19 6.30
CA ASN A 140 5.49 9.84 7.61
C ASN A 140 4.31 9.56 8.54
N ASN A 141 3.08 9.70 8.03
CA ASN A 141 1.88 9.43 8.81
C ASN A 141 1.78 7.94 9.19
N LEU A 142 2.19 7.05 8.30
CA LEU A 142 2.29 5.62 8.60
C LEU A 142 3.31 5.35 9.71
N ALA A 143 4.50 5.96 9.63
CA ALA A 143 5.53 5.84 10.66
C ALA A 143 5.02 6.31 12.04
N HIS A 144 4.37 7.47 12.10
CA HIS A 144 3.75 7.99 13.34
C HIS A 144 2.66 7.06 13.88
N ARG A 145 1.87 6.39 13.02
CA ARG A 145 0.89 5.40 13.47
C ARG A 145 1.57 4.20 14.12
N TYR A 146 2.58 3.62 13.48
CA TYR A 146 3.36 2.51 14.08
C TYR A 146 4.05 2.92 15.38
N PHE A 147 4.53 4.17 15.45
CA PHE A 147 5.15 4.72 16.64
C PHE A 147 4.18 4.78 17.83
N LYS A 148 2.92 5.16 17.57
CA LYS A 148 1.85 5.21 18.58
C LYS A 148 1.37 3.83 19.03
N THR A 149 1.43 2.83 18.16
CA THR A 149 1.01 1.44 18.48
C THR A 149 2.18 0.60 19.01
N GLU A 150 3.18 1.24 19.64
CA GLU A 150 4.38 0.65 20.25
C GLU A 150 5.30 -0.19 19.33
N ASN A 151 5.04 -0.24 18.02
CA ASN A 151 5.95 -0.88 17.06
C ASN A 151 6.99 0.15 16.57
N LYS A 152 7.85 0.56 17.51
CA LYS A 152 8.88 1.58 17.30
C LYS A 152 9.88 1.18 16.22
N GLU A 153 10.25 -0.09 16.17
CA GLU A 153 11.18 -0.63 15.16
C GLU A 153 10.68 -0.38 13.73
N THR A 154 9.43 -0.75 13.44
CA THR A 154 8.81 -0.51 12.12
C THR A 154 8.69 0.98 11.82
N ALA A 155 8.38 1.78 12.84
CA ALA A 155 8.28 3.24 12.69
C ALA A 155 9.63 3.86 12.29
N LEU A 156 10.73 3.48 12.95
CA LEU A 156 12.08 3.97 12.64
C LEU A 156 12.50 3.55 11.22
N SER A 157 12.24 2.30 10.82
CA SER A 157 12.47 1.83 9.45
C SER A 157 11.70 2.68 8.42
N LEU A 158 10.43 3.00 8.67
CA LEU A 158 9.65 3.86 7.78
C LEU A 158 10.20 5.29 7.68
N PHE A 159 10.73 5.86 8.77
CA PHE A 159 11.40 7.16 8.70
C PHE A 159 12.66 7.12 7.84
N GLU A 160 13.45 6.05 7.94
CA GLU A 160 14.63 5.84 7.10
C GLU A 160 14.27 5.64 5.62
N ILE A 161 13.27 4.81 5.34
CA ILE A 161 12.70 4.65 3.99
C ILE A 161 12.30 6.01 3.42
N ASN A 162 11.63 6.86 4.21
CA ASN A 162 11.22 8.19 3.79
C ASN A 162 12.41 9.10 3.43
N ILE A 163 13.51 9.01 4.17
CA ILE A 163 14.78 9.70 3.86
C ILE A 163 15.37 9.20 2.55
N LYS A 164 15.36 7.88 2.31
CA LYS A 164 15.89 7.31 1.06
C LYS A 164 15.08 7.73 -0.16
N LEU A 165 13.76 7.81 -0.03
CA LEU A 165 12.85 8.26 -1.09
C LEU A 165 12.94 9.77 -1.34
N TYR A 166 13.16 10.58 -0.30
CA TYR A 166 13.18 12.05 -0.38
C TYR A 166 14.41 12.68 0.30
N PRO A 167 15.63 12.42 -0.19
CA PRO A 167 16.86 12.86 0.47
C PRO A 167 17.06 14.39 0.46
N LYS A 168 16.28 15.13 -0.33
CA LYS A 168 16.30 16.61 -0.41
C LYS A 168 15.09 17.26 0.28
N LYS A 169 14.30 16.51 1.05
CA LYS A 169 13.14 17.05 1.77
C LYS A 169 13.52 17.32 3.24
N PRO A 170 13.59 18.57 3.72
CA PRO A 170 13.98 18.84 5.11
C PRO A 170 12.99 18.24 6.12
N ALA A 171 11.72 18.12 5.73
CA ALA A 171 10.67 17.57 6.58
C ALA A 171 10.90 16.09 6.95
N VAL A 172 11.48 15.25 6.09
CA VAL A 172 11.68 13.82 6.42
C VAL A 172 12.74 13.65 7.51
N TYR A 173 13.82 14.42 7.45
CA TYR A 173 14.85 14.45 8.49
C TYR A 173 14.30 15.00 9.82
N ARG A 174 13.52 16.08 9.81
CA ARG A 174 12.92 16.59 11.06
C ARG A 174 11.99 15.57 11.72
N ASN A 175 11.17 14.87 10.94
CA ASN A 175 10.26 13.88 11.50
C ASN A 175 11.02 12.67 12.05
N TYR A 176 12.08 12.22 11.37
CA TYR A 176 12.92 11.17 11.92
C TYR A 176 13.62 11.64 13.21
N GLY A 177 14.17 12.86 13.21
CA GLY A 177 14.79 13.47 14.38
C GLY A 177 13.82 13.61 15.56
N TYR A 178 12.56 13.93 15.32
CA TYR A 178 11.51 13.91 16.34
C TYR A 178 11.33 12.50 16.92
N ALA A 179 11.17 11.48 16.09
CA ALA A 179 10.99 10.10 16.57
C ALA A 179 12.21 9.59 17.36
N LEU A 180 13.42 9.97 16.95
CA LEU A 180 14.66 9.65 17.65
C LEU A 180 14.70 10.30 19.05
N MET A 181 14.20 11.53 19.20
CA MET A 181 14.08 12.16 20.51
C MET A 181 13.13 11.42 21.44
N GLU A 182 12.00 10.96 20.92
CA GLU A 182 10.99 10.22 21.69
C GLU A 182 11.54 8.88 22.22
N ILE A 183 12.55 8.31 21.55
CA ILE A 183 13.28 7.11 22.03
C ILE A 183 14.59 7.45 22.75
N LYS A 184 14.81 8.73 23.10
CA LYS A 184 15.99 9.26 23.79
C LYS A 184 17.31 9.16 23.01
N ASP A 185 17.27 8.87 21.71
CA ASP A 185 18.44 8.95 20.82
C ASP A 185 18.69 10.41 20.40
N THR A 186 19.15 11.19 21.37
CA THR A 186 19.38 12.63 21.21
C THR A 186 20.50 12.92 20.21
N ILE A 187 21.50 12.04 20.12
CA ILE A 187 22.66 12.21 19.23
C ILE A 187 22.20 12.14 17.78
N ASN A 188 21.48 11.08 17.39
CA ASN A 188 21.00 10.95 16.02
C ASN A 188 19.85 11.92 15.71
N ALA A 189 19.07 12.33 16.70
CA ALA A 189 18.10 13.40 16.53
C ALA A 189 18.77 14.72 16.11
N ILE A 190 19.79 15.17 16.85
CA ILE A 190 20.55 16.39 16.52
C ILE A 190 21.15 16.29 15.12
N LYS A 191 21.72 15.14 14.74
CA LYS A 191 22.25 14.90 13.39
C LYS A 191 21.18 15.08 12.32
N ASN A 192 19.97 14.55 12.52
CA ASN A 192 18.86 14.70 11.60
C ASN A 192 18.37 16.16 11.50
N TYR A 193 18.25 16.88 12.62
CA TYR A 193 17.88 18.30 12.58
C TYR A 193 18.93 19.17 11.91
N LYS A 194 20.23 18.89 12.11
CA LYS A 194 21.32 19.54 11.36
C LYS A 194 21.21 19.25 9.85
N LYS A 195 20.88 18.02 9.47
CA LYS A 195 20.67 17.65 8.05
C LYS A 195 19.45 18.36 7.45
N ALA A 196 18.37 18.56 8.21
CA ALA A 196 17.24 19.36 7.75
C ALA A 196 17.66 20.82 7.44
N LEU A 197 18.45 21.44 8.32
CA LEU A 197 18.95 22.82 8.11
C LEU A 197 19.93 22.95 6.95
N SER A 198 20.78 21.95 6.70
CA SER A 198 21.66 22.01 5.53
C SER A 198 20.92 21.91 4.20
N ILE A 199 19.68 21.44 4.20
CA ILE A 199 18.80 21.42 3.03
C ILE A 199 17.95 22.69 2.95
N TYR A 200 17.44 23.16 4.10
CA TYR A 200 16.64 24.37 4.19
C TYR A 200 17.07 25.20 5.41
N PRO A 201 17.98 26.17 5.22
CA PRO A 201 18.57 26.96 6.32
C PRO A 201 17.53 27.71 7.17
N ASP A 202 16.41 28.11 6.58
CA ASP A 202 15.34 28.85 7.25
C ASP A 202 14.30 27.95 7.95
N ASP A 203 14.64 26.67 8.20
CA ASP A 203 13.75 25.76 8.92
C ASP A 203 13.64 26.14 10.41
N GLN A 204 12.67 27.02 10.71
CA GLN A 204 12.42 27.52 12.06
C GLN A 204 12.22 26.42 13.10
N ARG A 205 11.65 25.26 12.73
CA ARG A 205 11.45 24.15 13.67
C ARG A 205 12.80 23.49 14.01
N ALA A 206 13.66 23.31 13.02
CA ALA A 206 14.99 22.76 13.25
C ALA A 206 15.91 23.74 14.00
N ILE A 207 15.86 25.04 13.68
CA ILE A 207 16.56 26.10 14.42
C ILE A 207 16.15 26.07 15.91
N LYS A 208 14.84 26.11 16.18
CA LYS A 208 14.30 26.07 17.54
C LYS A 208 14.74 24.81 18.29
N PHE A 209 14.68 23.66 17.64
CA PHE A 209 15.11 22.40 18.22
C PHE A 209 16.59 22.44 18.62
N LEU A 210 17.48 22.81 17.68
CA LEU A 210 18.92 22.82 17.94
C LEU A 210 19.31 23.87 18.98
N ASN A 211 18.66 25.04 19.01
CA ASN A 211 18.88 26.05 20.05
C ASN A 211 18.56 25.53 21.46
N LYS A 212 17.48 24.73 21.61
CA LYS A 212 17.11 24.12 22.88
C LYS A 212 18.07 23.01 23.33
N HIS A 213 18.72 22.35 22.37
CA HIS A 213 19.62 21.21 22.61
C HIS A 213 21.08 21.53 22.26
N LYS A 214 21.47 22.80 22.37
CA LYS A 214 22.89 23.19 22.30
C LYS A 214 23.60 22.49 23.46
N THR A 215 24.50 21.58 23.13
CA THR A 215 25.49 21.08 24.09
C THR A 215 26.32 22.28 24.55
N LYS A 216 26.39 22.50 25.86
CA LYS A 216 27.41 23.38 26.45
C LYS A 216 28.80 22.83 26.17
#